data_AF-A0A662ZCF4-F1
#
_entry.id   AF-A0A662ZCF4-F1
#
_cell.length_a   1.000
_cell.length_b   1.000
_cell.length_c   1.000
_cell.angle_alpha   90.00
_cell.angle_beta   90.00
_cell.angle_gamma   90.00
#
_symmetry.space_group_name_H-M   'P 1'
#
loop_
_entity.id
_entity.type
_entity.pdbx_description
1 polymer ?
#
loop_
_entity_poly.entity_id
_entity_poly.type
_entity_poly.pdbx_seq_one_letter_code
_entity_poly.pdbx_strand_id
1 'polypeptide(L)'
;MGNNKAKKSDADKSFLVNNVFIKPEKENELEHLESSVEALIALFPEDNDVKYYIEQGLRQSEEIDDNPNGPHYGLLNDPQNPKKTFHYMTYSINPFLNLIYLVKTVNDDFEILSISLSGKGCKNKFQIISKYQWENTYEGDVSAHYYEKEFCFIEPFFFKNRKKLRLNKPSDISLFGVALSCEPQEGSTLEIKEGTLFEYIQKEFLEKNPDKTVADMMPISISTQGMTYFQEEEFKTVYDYRGMLISVDQDEVFGEKCFKLSVVIYRPPNEQEFVAINLYASEHVLEGYIPKEGDDITGRLILFGTHFDHNSEIDVISYR
;
A
#
# COMPACT_ATOMS: atom_id res chain seq x y z
N MET A 1 1.70 23.04 -37.54
CA MET A 1 1.31 21.81 -38.28
C MET A 1 2.59 21.06 -38.59
N GLY A 2 2.85 19.83 -38.15
CA GLY A 2 2.09 18.89 -37.33
C GLY A 2 3.06 17.83 -36.81
N ASN A 3 2.64 17.22 -35.71
CA ASN A 3 3.22 16.13 -34.92
C ASN A 3 4.11 15.13 -35.67
N ASN A 4 5.15 14.65 -34.98
CA ASN A 4 5.21 13.23 -34.71
C ASN A 4 5.70 12.96 -33.28
N LYS A 5 4.80 12.38 -32.50
CA LYS A 5 4.96 12.00 -31.10
C LYS A 5 5.96 10.85 -31.00
N ALA A 6 6.83 10.93 -30.00
CA ALA A 6 7.56 9.80 -29.47
C ALA A 6 6.57 8.73 -29.00
N LYS A 7 6.56 7.56 -29.65
CA LYS A 7 6.05 6.33 -29.05
C LYS A 7 7.18 5.79 -28.17
N LYS A 8 7.13 6.10 -26.87
CA LYS A 8 7.76 5.25 -25.86
C LYS A 8 6.87 4.01 -25.66
N SER A 9 7.55 2.91 -25.41
CA SER A 9 7.20 1.52 -25.71
C SER A 9 6.22 0.89 -24.71
N ASP A 10 5.08 0.41 -25.20
CA ASP A 10 4.27 -0.65 -24.56
C ASP A 10 4.98 -2.02 -24.54
N ALA A 11 6.21 -2.11 -25.08
CA ALA A 11 6.93 -3.36 -25.26
C ALA A 11 7.59 -3.90 -23.97
N ASP A 12 7.88 -3.07 -22.97
CA ASP A 12 8.63 -3.52 -21.77
C ASP A 12 7.73 -4.15 -20.69
N LYS A 13 6.46 -3.74 -20.56
CA LYS A 13 5.52 -4.38 -19.62
C LYS A 13 5.17 -5.83 -20.03
N SER A 14 5.12 -6.09 -21.33
CA SER A 14 4.78 -7.42 -21.88
C SER A 14 5.88 -8.47 -21.64
N PHE A 15 7.12 -8.05 -21.41
CA PHE A 15 8.26 -8.95 -21.26
C PHE A 15 8.35 -9.54 -19.84
N LEU A 16 8.05 -8.72 -18.83
CA LEU A 16 8.02 -9.10 -17.41
C LEU A 16 6.88 -10.10 -17.10
N VAL A 17 5.68 -9.85 -17.66
CA VAL A 17 4.51 -10.75 -17.50
C VAL A 17 4.72 -12.11 -18.18
N ASN A 18 5.53 -12.16 -19.25
CA ASN A 18 5.78 -13.40 -20.00
C ASN A 18 6.97 -14.23 -19.47
N ASN A 19 7.91 -13.64 -18.72
CA ASN A 19 9.08 -14.34 -18.20
C ASN A 19 8.94 -14.81 -16.73
N VAL A 20 7.97 -14.27 -15.98
CA VAL A 20 7.41 -14.95 -14.81
C VAL A 20 6.27 -15.83 -15.35
N PHE A 21 6.39 -17.14 -15.23
CA PHE A 21 5.57 -18.19 -15.90
C PHE A 21 4.06 -18.13 -15.61
N ILE A 22 3.37 -17.05 -15.98
CA ILE A 22 1.93 -16.90 -15.82
C ILE A 22 1.40 -16.62 -17.23
N LYS A 23 0.76 -17.63 -17.81
CA LYS A 23 -0.12 -17.42 -18.96
C LYS A 23 -1.52 -17.13 -18.42
N PRO A 24 -1.96 -15.88 -18.32
CA PRO A 24 -3.34 -15.60 -17.99
C PRO A 24 -4.23 -16.12 -19.14
N GLU A 25 -5.30 -16.83 -18.80
CA GLU A 25 -6.28 -17.34 -19.77
C GLU A 25 -7.38 -16.30 -20.05
N LYS A 26 -7.50 -15.23 -19.25
CA LYS A 26 -8.50 -14.15 -19.42
C LYS A 26 -7.97 -12.73 -19.16
N GLU A 27 -8.62 -11.74 -19.77
CA GLU A 27 -8.28 -10.31 -19.69
C GLU A 27 -8.34 -9.73 -18.26
N ASN A 28 -9.33 -10.11 -17.45
CA ASN A 28 -9.44 -9.67 -16.05
C ASN A 28 -8.37 -10.29 -15.12
N GLU A 29 -7.68 -11.35 -15.55
CA GLU A 29 -6.58 -11.97 -14.78
C GLU A 29 -5.29 -11.14 -14.87
N LEU A 30 -5.16 -10.28 -15.91
CA LEU A 30 -4.01 -9.39 -16.10
C LEU A 30 -4.00 -8.24 -15.08
N GLU A 31 -5.14 -7.59 -14.84
CA GLU A 31 -5.24 -6.35 -14.04
C GLU A 31 -4.77 -6.50 -12.57
N HIS A 32 -5.09 -7.63 -11.93
CA HIS A 32 -4.71 -7.89 -10.53
C HIS A 32 -3.24 -8.30 -10.37
N LEU A 33 -2.74 -9.04 -11.35
CA LEU A 33 -1.32 -9.40 -11.45
C LEU A 33 -0.47 -8.17 -11.76
N GLU A 34 -0.98 -7.26 -12.57
CA GLU A 34 -0.35 -5.97 -12.86
C GLU A 34 -0.12 -5.16 -11.59
N SER A 35 -1.05 -5.12 -10.63
CA SER A 35 -0.86 -4.37 -9.37
C SER A 35 0.27 -4.92 -8.50
N SER A 36 0.33 -6.24 -8.28
CA SER A 36 1.42 -6.85 -7.51
C SER A 36 2.76 -6.71 -8.24
N VAL A 37 2.78 -6.87 -9.57
CA VAL A 37 3.99 -6.68 -10.39
C VAL A 37 4.43 -5.22 -10.40
N GLU A 38 3.52 -4.25 -10.53
CA GLU A 38 3.84 -2.82 -10.46
C GLU A 38 4.42 -2.42 -9.10
N ALA A 39 3.88 -2.98 -8.01
CA ALA A 39 4.47 -2.79 -6.68
C ALA A 39 5.89 -3.36 -6.58
N LEU A 40 6.14 -4.54 -7.16
CA LEU A 40 7.48 -5.13 -7.20
C LEU A 40 8.44 -4.27 -8.02
N ILE A 41 8.03 -3.81 -9.22
CA ILE A 41 8.84 -2.94 -10.08
C ILE A 41 9.17 -1.62 -9.36
N ALA A 42 8.20 -1.04 -8.66
CA ALA A 42 8.38 0.20 -7.90
C ALA A 42 9.30 0.03 -6.67
N LEU A 43 9.55 -1.20 -6.22
CA LEU A 43 10.52 -1.48 -5.17
C LEU A 43 11.86 -1.95 -5.72
N PHE A 44 11.87 -2.57 -6.92
CA PHE A 44 13.02 -3.28 -7.49
C PHE A 44 13.21 -2.90 -8.96
N PRO A 45 14.01 -1.85 -9.25
CA PRO A 45 14.30 -1.46 -10.62
C PRO A 45 15.40 -2.37 -11.22
N GLU A 46 15.09 -3.65 -11.52
CA GLU A 46 15.74 -4.52 -12.53
C GLU A 46 15.32 -6.02 -12.41
N ASP A 47 15.25 -6.75 -13.54
CA ASP A 47 14.74 -8.15 -13.63
C ASP A 47 15.64 -9.23 -12.99
N ASN A 48 16.95 -8.97 -12.88
CA ASN A 48 17.92 -10.02 -12.51
C ASN A 48 17.84 -10.40 -11.02
N ASP A 49 17.36 -9.49 -10.18
CA ASP A 49 17.31 -9.68 -8.73
C ASP A 49 16.19 -10.63 -8.33
N VAL A 50 14.97 -10.44 -8.85
CA VAL A 50 13.81 -11.27 -8.46
C VAL A 50 14.06 -12.75 -8.75
N LYS A 51 14.61 -13.08 -9.92
CA LYS A 51 14.94 -14.46 -10.29
C LYS A 51 16.05 -15.04 -9.41
N TYR A 52 17.09 -14.26 -9.12
CA TYR A 52 18.14 -14.69 -8.21
C TYR A 52 17.60 -15.00 -6.81
N TYR A 53 16.72 -14.15 -6.26
CA TYR A 53 16.16 -14.36 -4.92
C TYR A 53 15.15 -15.49 -4.85
N ILE A 54 14.38 -15.73 -5.92
CA ILE A 54 13.59 -16.96 -6.09
C ILE A 54 14.50 -18.18 -5.98
N GLU A 55 15.60 -18.21 -6.73
CA GLU A 55 16.54 -19.32 -6.73
C GLU A 55 17.23 -19.51 -5.36
N GLN A 56 17.54 -18.42 -4.64
CA GLN A 56 18.10 -18.49 -3.29
C GLN A 56 17.09 -18.99 -2.25
N GLY A 57 15.86 -18.48 -2.28
CA GLY A 57 14.79 -18.94 -1.40
C GLY A 57 14.52 -20.44 -1.60
N LEU A 58 14.46 -20.89 -2.86
CA LEU A 58 14.27 -22.31 -3.20
C LEU A 58 15.43 -23.19 -2.74
N ARG A 59 16.68 -22.72 -2.79
CA ARG A 59 17.83 -23.46 -2.25
C ARG A 59 17.82 -23.53 -0.73
N GLN A 60 17.43 -22.46 -0.05
CA GLN A 60 17.35 -22.41 1.42
C GLN A 60 16.20 -23.28 1.97
N SER A 61 15.16 -23.58 1.20
CA SER A 61 14.13 -24.59 1.57
C SER A 61 14.67 -25.97 1.88
N GLU A 62 15.71 -26.36 1.14
CA GLU A 62 16.27 -27.71 1.18
C GLU A 62 17.14 -27.88 2.44
N GLU A 63 17.59 -26.75 3.01
CA GLU A 63 18.29 -26.64 4.28
C GLU A 63 17.32 -26.10 5.34
N ILE A 64 16.42 -26.95 5.84
CA ILE A 64 15.59 -26.62 7.01
C ILE A 64 16.53 -26.51 8.22
N ASP A 65 17.12 -25.33 8.42
CA ASP A 65 17.89 -24.97 9.59
C ASP A 65 17.10 -23.96 10.43
N ASP A 66 17.30 -23.98 11.74
CA ASP A 66 16.58 -23.19 12.77
C ASP A 66 16.90 -21.67 12.70
N ASN A 67 17.09 -21.10 11.51
CA ASN A 67 17.35 -19.69 11.32
C ASN A 67 16.03 -18.89 11.39
N PRO A 68 15.81 -18.06 12.43
CA PRO A 68 14.59 -17.26 12.56
C PRO A 68 14.45 -16.18 11.48
N ASN A 69 15.51 -15.87 10.74
CA ASN A 69 15.50 -14.96 9.58
C ASN A 69 15.55 -15.72 8.24
N GLY A 70 15.47 -17.06 8.27
CA GLY A 70 15.40 -17.90 7.07
C GLY A 70 13.98 -17.90 6.48
N PRO A 71 13.81 -18.41 5.24
CA PRO A 71 12.51 -18.44 4.59
C PRO A 71 11.53 -19.30 5.39
N HIS A 72 10.37 -18.74 5.76
CA HIS A 72 9.33 -19.53 6.41
C HIS A 72 8.56 -20.33 5.38
N TYR A 73 8.49 -21.62 5.64
CA TYR A 73 7.81 -22.59 4.80
C TYR A 73 6.49 -23.04 5.41
N GLY A 74 5.44 -23.10 4.60
CA GLY A 74 4.18 -23.70 5.01
C GLY A 74 3.51 -24.50 3.91
N LEU A 75 2.88 -25.60 4.33
CA LEU A 75 2.05 -26.45 3.48
C LEU A 75 0.61 -25.97 3.51
N LEU A 76 -0.01 -25.94 2.33
CA LEU A 76 -1.42 -25.61 2.16
C LEU A 76 -2.09 -26.67 1.31
N ASN A 77 -3.29 -27.06 1.72
CA ASN A 77 -4.17 -27.82 0.85
C ASN A 77 -4.91 -26.85 -0.06
N ASP A 78 -4.95 -27.15 -1.36
CA ASP A 78 -5.76 -26.46 -2.34
C ASP A 78 -7.22 -26.40 -1.84
N PRO A 79 -7.81 -25.19 -1.70
CA PRO A 79 -9.19 -25.02 -1.25
C PRO A 79 -10.23 -25.72 -2.13
N GLN A 80 -9.94 -25.86 -3.43
CA GLN A 80 -10.82 -26.45 -4.43
C GLN A 80 -10.52 -27.93 -4.67
N ASN A 81 -9.30 -28.39 -4.37
CA ASN A 81 -8.90 -29.79 -4.49
C ASN A 81 -7.99 -30.24 -3.34
N PRO A 82 -8.53 -30.71 -2.20
CA PRO A 82 -7.75 -31.05 -0.99
C PRO A 82 -6.61 -32.08 -1.17
N LYS A 83 -6.53 -32.74 -2.33
CA LYS A 83 -5.45 -33.67 -2.71
C LYS A 83 -4.26 -32.99 -3.38
N LYS A 84 -4.39 -31.72 -3.80
CA LYS A 84 -3.28 -30.88 -4.25
C LYS A 84 -2.74 -30.11 -3.06
N THR A 85 -1.46 -30.30 -2.77
CA THR A 85 -0.71 -29.53 -1.78
C THR A 85 0.12 -28.48 -2.51
N PHE A 86 0.07 -27.25 -2.01
CA PHE A 86 0.89 -26.15 -2.43
C PHE A 86 1.78 -25.71 -1.28
N HIS A 87 2.91 -25.11 -1.62
CA HIS A 87 3.85 -24.57 -0.66
C HIS A 87 3.82 -23.06 -0.79
N TYR A 88 3.78 -22.35 0.32
CA TYR A 88 4.16 -20.95 0.32
C TYR A 88 5.51 -20.81 1.02
N MET A 89 6.31 -19.90 0.50
CA MET A 89 7.57 -19.48 1.07
C MET A 89 7.50 -17.97 1.28
N THR A 90 7.86 -17.52 2.47
CA THR A 90 8.07 -16.08 2.70
C THR A 90 9.56 -15.82 2.81
N TYR A 91 10.06 -14.87 2.02
CA TYR A 91 11.44 -14.43 2.06
C TYR A 91 11.49 -13.00 2.59
N SER A 92 12.18 -12.78 3.71
CA SER A 92 12.38 -11.44 4.25
C SER A 92 13.38 -10.68 3.40
N ILE A 93 12.92 -9.63 2.72
CA ILE A 93 13.75 -8.75 1.92
C ILE A 93 14.59 -7.85 2.84
N ASN A 94 13.92 -7.31 3.86
CA ASN A 94 14.50 -6.51 4.92
C ASN A 94 13.64 -6.68 6.19
N PRO A 95 13.94 -5.99 7.30
CA PRO A 95 13.15 -6.07 8.54
C PRO A 95 11.70 -5.58 8.41
N PHE A 96 11.27 -5.05 7.27
CA PHE A 96 9.96 -4.43 7.06
C PHE A 96 9.10 -5.11 5.98
N LEU A 97 9.72 -5.73 4.97
CA LEU A 97 9.08 -6.27 3.77
C LEU A 97 9.48 -7.72 3.55
N ASN A 98 8.51 -8.50 3.10
CA ASN A 98 8.66 -9.90 2.73
C ASN A 98 8.10 -10.12 1.33
N LEU A 99 8.79 -10.94 0.54
CA LEU A 99 8.25 -11.55 -0.66
C LEU A 99 7.53 -12.83 -0.27
N ILE A 100 6.34 -13.02 -0.83
CA ILE A 100 5.58 -14.24 -0.68
C ILE A 100 5.59 -14.95 -2.01
N TYR A 101 6.22 -16.11 -2.04
CA TYR A 101 6.20 -17.02 -3.16
C TYR A 101 5.17 -18.09 -2.89
N LEU A 102 4.27 -18.30 -3.84
CA LEU A 102 3.50 -19.51 -3.88
C LEU A 102 4.05 -20.42 -4.94
N VAL A 103 4.36 -21.66 -4.54
CA VAL A 103 4.96 -22.65 -5.41
C VAL A 103 4.20 -23.96 -5.37
N LYS A 104 4.26 -24.67 -6.48
CA LYS A 104 3.71 -26.00 -6.67
C LYS A 104 4.82 -26.94 -7.09
N THR A 105 4.87 -28.12 -6.50
CA THR A 105 5.80 -29.15 -6.94
C THR A 105 5.25 -29.89 -8.16
N VAL A 106 6.04 -29.99 -9.22
CA VAL A 106 5.73 -30.70 -10.47
C VAL A 106 6.96 -31.51 -10.88
N ASN A 107 6.86 -32.85 -10.86
CA ASN A 107 7.96 -33.76 -11.25
C ASN A 107 9.30 -33.44 -10.56
N ASP A 108 9.28 -33.25 -9.24
CA ASP A 108 10.44 -32.88 -8.41
C ASP A 108 11.03 -31.47 -8.67
N ASP A 109 10.41 -30.67 -9.55
CA ASP A 109 10.70 -29.25 -9.74
C ASP A 109 9.65 -28.36 -9.05
N PHE A 110 9.98 -27.08 -8.84
CA PHE A 110 9.06 -26.06 -8.33
C PHE A 110 8.57 -25.13 -9.45
N GLU A 111 7.25 -24.98 -9.55
CA GLU A 111 6.56 -24.02 -10.41
C GLU A 111 6.02 -22.87 -9.54
N ILE A 112 6.42 -21.63 -9.82
CA ILE A 112 5.90 -20.45 -9.12
C ILE A 112 4.52 -20.11 -9.68
N LEU A 113 3.55 -20.03 -8.78
CA LEU A 113 2.16 -19.73 -9.09
C LEU A 113 1.80 -18.26 -8.86
N SER A 114 2.41 -17.63 -7.85
CA SER A 114 2.20 -16.22 -7.54
C SER A 114 3.39 -15.67 -6.76
N ILE A 115 3.63 -14.36 -6.92
CA ILE A 115 4.57 -13.56 -6.13
C ILE A 115 3.80 -12.37 -5.60
N SER A 116 3.84 -12.17 -4.28
CA SER A 116 3.16 -11.08 -3.60
C SER A 116 4.07 -10.41 -2.57
N LEU A 117 3.61 -9.29 -2.03
CA LEU A 117 4.31 -8.55 -0.99
C LEU A 117 3.55 -8.61 0.33
N SER A 118 4.29 -8.70 1.43
CA SER A 118 3.77 -8.45 2.77
C SER A 118 4.73 -7.55 3.54
N GLY A 119 4.19 -6.44 4.02
CA GLY A 119 4.93 -5.46 4.79
C GLY A 119 4.39 -5.28 6.20
N LYS A 120 5.24 -4.73 7.08
CA LYS A 120 4.80 -4.19 8.36
C LYS A 120 3.89 -2.99 8.10
N GLY A 121 2.63 -3.07 8.52
CA GLY A 121 1.67 -1.99 8.37
C GLY A 121 1.34 -1.28 9.67
N CYS A 122 0.54 -0.22 9.55
CA CYS A 122 -0.09 0.44 10.68
C CYS A 122 -1.36 -0.30 11.07
N LYS A 123 -1.56 -0.51 12.36
CA LYS A 123 -2.77 -1.15 12.89
C LYS A 123 -3.93 -0.16 12.85
N ASN A 124 -5.01 -0.56 12.19
CA ASN A 124 -6.24 0.19 12.07
C ASN A 124 -7.44 -0.71 12.40
N LYS A 125 -8.51 -0.12 12.93
CA LYS A 125 -9.77 -0.83 13.15
C LYS A 125 -10.71 -0.52 12.01
N PHE A 126 -11.14 -1.54 11.29
CA PHE A 126 -12.15 -1.41 10.25
C PHE A 126 -13.29 -2.38 10.47
N GLN A 127 -14.43 -2.15 9.83
CA GLN A 127 -15.41 -3.18 9.64
C GLN A 127 -15.34 -3.70 8.20
N ILE A 128 -15.21 -5.01 8.03
CA ILE A 128 -15.09 -5.63 6.70
C ILE A 128 -16.46 -5.63 6.04
N ILE A 129 -16.59 -5.09 4.83
CA ILE A 129 -17.87 -4.99 4.12
C ILE A 129 -17.96 -5.98 2.96
N SER A 130 -16.85 -6.24 2.28
CA SER A 130 -16.79 -7.17 1.16
C SER A 130 -15.45 -7.90 1.13
N LYS A 131 -15.45 -9.05 0.46
CA LYS A 131 -14.23 -9.80 0.17
C LYS A 131 -14.36 -10.48 -1.18
N TYR A 132 -13.33 -10.37 -1.99
CA TYR A 132 -13.27 -10.96 -3.31
C TYR A 132 -12.02 -11.82 -3.41
N GLN A 133 -12.22 -13.09 -3.74
CA GLN A 133 -11.12 -14.01 -3.96
C GLN A 133 -10.71 -13.90 -5.43
N TRP A 134 -9.41 -13.69 -5.69
CA TRP A 134 -8.91 -13.67 -7.06
C TRP A 134 -8.95 -15.07 -7.69
N GLU A 135 -8.81 -15.12 -9.01
CA GLU A 135 -8.81 -16.38 -9.77
C GLU A 135 -7.69 -17.32 -9.32
N ASN A 136 -6.53 -16.76 -8.92
CA ASN A 136 -5.44 -17.56 -8.37
C ASN A 136 -5.84 -18.25 -7.05
N THR A 137 -6.91 -17.83 -6.39
CA THR A 137 -7.46 -18.38 -5.13
C THR A 137 -6.66 -18.09 -3.85
N TYR A 138 -5.48 -17.49 -3.98
CA TYR A 138 -4.55 -17.29 -2.86
C TYR A 138 -4.61 -15.89 -2.31
N GLU A 139 -4.74 -14.93 -3.20
CA GLU A 139 -4.86 -13.51 -2.92
C GLU A 139 -6.32 -13.09 -3.08
N GLY A 140 -6.61 -11.88 -2.66
CA GLY A 140 -7.94 -11.33 -2.81
C GLY A 140 -8.02 -9.89 -2.32
N ASP A 141 -9.04 -9.22 -2.80
CA ASP A 141 -9.36 -7.86 -2.38
C ASP A 141 -10.30 -7.90 -1.17
N VAL A 142 -10.08 -6.96 -0.26
CA VAL A 142 -10.93 -6.78 0.91
C VAL A 142 -11.36 -5.32 0.94
N SER A 143 -12.67 -5.09 0.83
CA SER A 143 -13.24 -3.79 1.15
C SER A 143 -13.57 -3.73 2.63
N ALA A 144 -13.14 -2.67 3.28
CA ALA A 144 -13.46 -2.35 4.65
C ALA A 144 -13.85 -0.88 4.77
N HIS A 145 -14.73 -0.57 5.71
CA HIS A 145 -15.12 0.81 5.98
C HIS A 145 -14.60 1.29 7.33
N TYR A 146 -14.31 2.58 7.38
CA TYR A 146 -14.03 3.33 8.60
C TYR A 146 -14.78 4.67 8.51
N TYR A 147 -15.73 4.87 9.43
CA TYR A 147 -16.71 5.96 9.31
C TYR A 147 -17.41 5.94 7.95
N GLU A 148 -17.34 7.04 7.21
CA GLU A 148 -17.99 7.24 5.92
C GLU A 148 -17.06 6.87 4.74
N LYS A 149 -15.81 6.45 5.01
CA LYS A 149 -14.82 6.14 3.98
C LYS A 149 -14.64 4.63 3.82
N GLU A 150 -14.72 4.17 2.58
CA GLU A 150 -14.32 2.81 2.18
C GLU A 150 -12.83 2.79 1.81
N PHE A 151 -12.19 1.67 2.15
CA PHE A 151 -10.84 1.32 1.79
C PHE A 151 -10.87 -0.09 1.20
N CYS A 152 -10.33 -0.25 0.01
CA CYS A 152 -10.11 -1.54 -0.62
C CYS A 152 -8.61 -1.81 -0.72
N PHE A 153 -8.19 -3.00 -0.28
CA PHE A 153 -6.78 -3.37 -0.22
C PHE A 153 -6.56 -4.84 -0.62
N ILE A 154 -5.36 -5.12 -1.12
CA ILE A 154 -4.92 -6.48 -1.45
C ILE A 154 -4.56 -7.21 -0.16
N GLU A 155 -5.15 -8.38 0.08
CA GLU A 155 -4.77 -9.29 1.16
C GLU A 155 -3.90 -10.42 0.57
N PRO A 156 -2.57 -10.38 0.77
CA PRO A 156 -1.64 -11.33 0.16
C PRO A 156 -1.78 -12.74 0.76
N PHE A 157 -2.34 -12.86 1.98
CA PHE A 157 -2.61 -14.13 2.66
C PHE A 157 -4.11 -14.48 2.67
N PHE A 158 -4.86 -14.10 1.64
CA PHE A 158 -6.31 -14.24 1.62
C PHE A 158 -6.76 -15.69 1.87
N PHE A 159 -6.08 -16.68 1.28
CA PHE A 159 -6.36 -18.10 1.51
C PHE A 159 -6.36 -18.48 3.00
N LYS A 160 -5.46 -17.90 3.80
CA LYS A 160 -5.29 -18.15 5.24
C LYS A 160 -6.27 -17.32 6.05
N ASN A 161 -6.45 -16.05 5.67
CA ASN A 161 -7.14 -15.05 6.48
C ASN A 161 -8.64 -14.92 6.16
N ARG A 162 -9.14 -15.42 5.02
CA ARG A 162 -10.54 -15.26 4.59
C ARG A 162 -11.60 -15.71 5.60
N LYS A 163 -11.28 -16.65 6.50
CA LYS A 163 -12.19 -17.10 7.58
C LYS A 163 -12.17 -16.16 8.79
N LYS A 164 -11.05 -15.45 9.02
CA LYS A 164 -10.88 -14.45 10.07
C LYS A 164 -11.52 -13.11 9.66
N LEU A 165 -11.46 -12.79 8.37
CA LEU A 165 -12.14 -11.64 7.74
C LEU A 165 -13.67 -11.84 7.72
N ARG A 166 -14.31 -11.48 8.84
CA ARG A 166 -15.75 -11.61 9.06
C ARG A 166 -16.47 -10.34 8.60
N LEU A 167 -17.41 -10.52 7.67
CA LEU A 167 -18.22 -9.41 7.16
C LEU A 167 -19.05 -8.77 8.28
N ASN A 168 -19.22 -7.45 8.17
CA ASN A 168 -19.95 -6.58 9.07
C ASN A 168 -19.52 -6.70 10.55
N LYS A 169 -18.24 -7.00 10.78
CA LYS A 169 -17.65 -7.04 12.12
C LYS A 169 -16.37 -6.21 12.19
N PRO A 170 -16.12 -5.53 13.33
CA PRO A 170 -14.83 -4.91 13.59
C PRO A 170 -13.70 -5.94 13.48
N SER A 171 -12.63 -5.56 12.80
CA SER A 171 -11.42 -6.33 12.59
C SER A 171 -10.21 -5.41 12.69
N ASP A 172 -9.17 -5.89 13.34
CA ASP A 172 -7.88 -5.22 13.37
C ASP A 172 -7.11 -5.56 12.08
N ILE A 173 -6.87 -4.56 11.24
CA ILE A 173 -6.18 -4.70 9.96
C ILE A 173 -4.89 -3.90 10.01
N SER A 174 -3.79 -4.54 9.63
CA SER A 174 -2.50 -3.89 9.41
C SER A 174 -2.44 -3.43 7.95
N LEU A 175 -2.38 -2.11 7.72
CA LEU A 175 -2.30 -1.53 6.37
C LEU A 175 -0.90 -1.03 6.05
N PHE A 176 -0.42 -1.38 4.86
CA PHE A 176 0.79 -0.80 4.28
C PHE A 176 0.56 -0.48 2.80
N GLY A 177 1.34 0.45 2.26
CA GLY A 177 1.30 0.80 0.85
C GLY A 177 2.67 0.67 0.21
N VAL A 178 2.69 0.47 -1.11
CA VAL A 178 3.89 0.64 -1.94
C VAL A 178 3.69 1.88 -2.79
N ALA A 179 4.61 2.83 -2.69
CA ALA A 179 4.56 4.07 -3.46
C ALA A 179 4.89 3.77 -4.92
N LEU A 180 4.02 4.22 -5.83
CA LEU A 180 4.29 4.30 -7.27
C LEU A 180 4.84 5.68 -7.65
N SER A 181 4.50 6.70 -6.87
CA SER A 181 5.11 8.02 -6.86
C SER A 181 5.04 8.61 -5.45
N CYS A 182 6.01 9.43 -5.08
CA CYS A 182 6.02 10.12 -3.80
C CYS A 182 6.81 11.42 -3.90
N GLU A 183 6.10 12.54 -3.80
CA GLU A 183 6.65 13.88 -3.94
C GLU A 183 6.36 14.72 -2.70
N PRO A 184 7.27 15.63 -2.31
CA PRO A 184 6.99 16.58 -1.26
C PRO A 184 5.88 17.54 -1.70
N GLN A 185 4.92 17.76 -0.82
CA GLN A 185 3.84 18.72 -1.03
C GLN A 185 4.07 19.91 -0.11
N GLU A 186 4.42 21.06 -0.69
CA GLU A 186 4.54 22.29 0.11
C GLU A 186 3.18 22.70 0.66
N GLY A 187 3.18 23.03 1.96
CA GLY A 187 2.05 23.66 2.62
C GLY A 187 1.74 25.00 1.94
N SER A 188 0.52 25.11 1.42
CA SER A 188 -0.01 26.34 0.84
C SER A 188 -1.03 26.98 1.77
N THR A 189 -1.45 28.19 1.43
CA THR A 189 -2.56 28.86 2.09
C THR A 189 -3.76 28.87 1.16
N LEU A 190 -4.91 28.42 1.66
CA LEU A 190 -6.20 28.61 1.01
C LEU A 190 -6.85 29.87 1.57
N GLU A 191 -7.05 30.87 0.71
CA GLU A 191 -7.77 32.08 1.06
C GLU A 191 -9.27 31.89 0.84
N ILE A 192 -10.06 32.02 1.90
CA ILE A 192 -11.52 31.99 1.82
C ILE A 192 -12.01 33.42 1.59
N LYS A 193 -12.67 33.63 0.45
CA LYS A 193 -13.17 34.94 0.00
C LYS A 193 -14.70 35.05 0.02
N GLU A 194 -15.39 33.93 0.13
CA GLU A 194 -16.85 33.84 0.09
C GLU A 194 -17.37 32.58 0.80
N GLY A 195 -18.69 32.49 0.97
CA GLY A 195 -19.38 31.35 1.58
C GLY A 195 -19.65 31.50 3.08
N THR A 196 -20.29 30.49 3.66
CA THR A 196 -20.87 30.56 5.01
C THR A 196 -19.86 30.90 6.10
N LEU A 197 -18.63 30.35 6.02
CA LEU A 197 -17.58 30.67 6.99
C LEU A 197 -17.11 32.13 6.86
N PHE A 198 -16.98 32.63 5.63
CA PHE A 198 -16.61 34.01 5.36
C PHE A 198 -17.68 34.98 5.88
N GLU A 199 -18.94 34.73 5.57
CA GLU A 199 -20.09 35.55 6.00
C GLU A 199 -20.20 35.59 7.53
N TYR A 200 -19.96 34.46 8.21
CA TYR A 200 -19.95 34.37 9.66
C TYR A 200 -18.85 35.25 10.29
N ILE A 201 -17.60 35.07 9.84
CA ILE A 201 -16.45 35.84 10.35
C ILE A 201 -16.58 37.32 10.01
N GLN A 202 -17.08 37.66 8.81
CA GLN A 202 -17.35 39.03 8.39
C GLN A 202 -18.34 39.72 9.34
N LYS A 203 -19.46 39.06 9.64
CA LYS A 203 -20.46 39.59 10.57
C LYS A 203 -19.84 39.84 11.95
N GLU A 204 -19.11 38.86 12.49
CA GLU A 204 -18.45 38.97 13.79
C GLU A 204 -17.43 40.14 13.83
N PHE A 205 -16.68 40.32 12.74
CA PHE A 205 -15.71 41.41 12.60
C PHE A 205 -16.39 42.80 12.62
N LEU A 206 -17.46 42.98 11.83
CA LEU A 206 -18.20 44.25 11.74
C LEU A 206 -18.96 44.57 13.03
N GLU A 207 -19.50 43.57 13.74
CA GLU A 207 -20.12 43.75 15.05
C GLU A 207 -19.10 44.23 16.10
N LYS A 208 -17.87 43.70 16.06
CA LYS A 208 -16.77 44.10 16.97
C LYS A 208 -16.08 45.40 16.55
N ASN A 209 -16.22 45.85 15.30
CA ASN A 209 -15.58 47.05 14.76
C ASN A 209 -16.60 47.88 13.94
N PRO A 210 -17.52 48.61 14.59
CA PRO A 210 -18.64 49.28 13.91
C PRO A 210 -18.24 50.40 12.94
N ASP A 211 -17.02 50.92 13.10
CA ASP A 211 -16.39 51.98 12.31
C ASP A 211 -15.56 51.45 11.13
N LYS A 212 -15.41 50.13 11.00
CA LYS A 212 -14.66 49.48 9.92
C LYS A 212 -15.58 48.89 8.86
N THR A 213 -14.98 48.62 7.71
CA THR A 213 -15.62 47.98 6.56
C THR A 213 -15.03 46.60 6.30
N VAL A 214 -15.65 45.85 5.39
CA VAL A 214 -15.14 44.54 4.94
C VAL A 214 -13.73 44.65 4.34
N ALA A 215 -13.39 45.79 3.75
CA ALA A 215 -12.05 46.03 3.19
C ALA A 215 -10.95 46.08 4.26
N ASP A 216 -11.32 46.34 5.51
CA ASP A 216 -10.41 46.38 6.66
C ASP A 216 -10.25 44.99 7.33
N MET A 217 -11.00 43.99 6.87
CA MET A 217 -10.92 42.61 7.37
C MET A 217 -9.70 41.90 6.77
N MET A 218 -8.93 41.22 7.61
CA MET A 218 -7.84 40.37 7.12
C MET A 218 -8.42 39.17 6.34
N PRO A 219 -7.74 38.71 5.27
CA PRO A 219 -8.13 37.49 4.57
C PRO A 219 -8.22 36.31 5.53
N ILE A 220 -9.27 35.51 5.38
CA ILE A 220 -9.39 34.24 6.11
C ILE A 220 -8.49 33.25 5.40
N SER A 221 -7.32 33.02 5.99
CA SER A 221 -6.30 32.11 5.49
C SER A 221 -6.34 30.81 6.29
N ILE A 222 -6.45 29.68 5.58
CA ILE A 222 -6.32 28.34 6.16
C ILE A 222 -5.06 27.70 5.60
N SER A 223 -4.18 27.23 6.48
CA SER A 223 -3.02 26.42 6.07
C SER A 223 -3.49 25.08 5.52
N THR A 224 -2.93 24.65 4.39
CA THR A 224 -3.17 23.32 3.84
C THR A 224 -2.24 22.26 4.44
N GLN A 225 -1.33 22.63 5.34
CA GLN A 225 -0.45 21.69 6.00
C GLN A 225 -1.26 20.63 6.76
N GLY A 226 -0.89 19.36 6.58
CA GLY A 226 -1.56 18.23 7.22
C GLY A 226 -2.92 17.88 6.62
N MET A 227 -3.34 18.55 5.55
CA MET A 227 -4.54 18.15 4.79
C MET A 227 -4.34 16.77 4.20
N THR A 228 -5.37 15.95 4.29
CA THR A 228 -5.38 14.59 3.73
C THR A 228 -6.40 14.47 2.63
N TYR A 229 -6.03 13.75 1.58
CA TYR A 229 -7.00 13.13 0.69
C TYR A 229 -6.54 11.71 0.37
N PHE A 230 -7.48 10.83 0.09
CA PHE A 230 -7.22 9.44 -0.23
C PHE A 230 -8.30 8.98 -1.20
N GLN A 231 -7.98 8.96 -2.49
CA GLN A 231 -8.95 8.82 -3.57
C GLN A 231 -8.65 7.57 -4.38
N GLU A 232 -9.66 6.72 -4.51
CA GLU A 232 -9.59 5.53 -5.37
C GLU A 232 -9.44 5.97 -6.83
N GLU A 233 -8.56 5.27 -7.55
CA GLU A 233 -8.43 5.36 -8.99
C GLU A 233 -9.31 4.32 -9.71
N GLU A 234 -9.02 4.05 -11.00
CA GLU A 234 -9.65 3.00 -11.79
C GLU A 234 -9.55 1.63 -11.10
N PHE A 235 -8.38 1.31 -10.54
CA PHE A 235 -8.19 0.14 -9.69
C PHE A 235 -8.49 0.48 -8.23
N LYS A 236 -9.42 -0.25 -7.61
CA LYS A 236 -9.88 0.02 -6.24
C LYS A 236 -8.80 -0.08 -5.15
N THR A 237 -7.70 -0.76 -5.44
CA THR A 237 -6.57 -0.92 -4.52
C THR A 237 -5.46 0.11 -4.76
N VAL A 238 -5.60 0.94 -5.80
CA VAL A 238 -4.66 2.00 -6.17
C VAL A 238 -5.27 3.35 -5.81
N TYR A 239 -4.46 4.19 -5.15
CA TYR A 239 -4.92 5.45 -4.61
C TYR A 239 -3.98 6.58 -4.95
N ASP A 240 -4.57 7.70 -5.37
CA ASP A 240 -3.95 8.99 -5.19
C ASP A 240 -4.10 9.41 -3.72
N TYR A 241 -3.03 9.94 -3.14
CA TYR A 241 -3.02 10.35 -1.75
C TYR A 241 -2.32 11.69 -1.52
N ARG A 242 -2.74 12.36 -0.45
CA ARG A 242 -1.93 13.34 0.27
C ARG A 242 -2.01 13.01 1.74
N GLY A 243 -0.87 13.06 2.40
CA GLY A 243 -0.79 12.79 3.83
C GLY A 243 0.41 13.45 4.47
N MET A 244 0.42 13.41 5.79
CA MET A 244 1.50 13.96 6.60
C MET A 244 2.35 12.82 7.16
N LEU A 245 3.67 12.98 7.08
CA LEU A 245 4.64 12.05 7.65
C LEU A 245 4.68 12.17 9.16
N ILE A 246 4.39 11.06 9.85
CA ILE A 246 4.50 10.94 11.31
C ILE A 246 5.90 10.48 11.70
N SER A 247 6.44 9.49 10.99
CA SER A 247 7.75 8.94 11.24
C SER A 247 8.40 8.48 9.94
N VAL A 248 9.73 8.49 9.91
CA VAL A 248 10.54 8.05 8.77
C VAL A 248 11.58 7.07 9.27
N ASP A 249 11.48 5.82 8.82
CA ASP A 249 12.55 4.83 8.94
C ASP A 249 13.12 4.53 7.55
N GLN A 250 14.36 4.04 7.50
CA GLN A 250 14.99 3.61 6.26
C GLN A 250 15.76 2.31 6.48
N ASP A 251 15.82 1.50 5.43
CA ASP A 251 16.72 0.36 5.36
C ASP A 251 17.19 0.16 3.91
N GLU A 252 18.15 -0.73 3.73
CA GLU A 252 18.59 -1.18 2.43
C GLU A 252 17.72 -2.36 1.96
N VAL A 253 17.33 -2.32 0.70
CA VAL A 253 16.55 -3.33 0.02
C VAL A 253 17.27 -3.59 -1.30
N PHE A 254 17.91 -4.76 -1.39
CA PHE A 254 18.67 -5.17 -2.59
C PHE A 254 19.66 -4.11 -3.10
N GLY A 255 20.39 -3.44 -2.20
CA GLY A 255 21.39 -2.42 -2.59
C GLY A 255 20.81 -1.03 -2.82
N GLU A 256 19.48 -0.86 -2.77
CA GLU A 256 18.81 0.43 -2.88
C GLU A 256 18.22 0.85 -1.53
N LYS A 257 18.22 2.16 -1.24
CA LYS A 257 17.53 2.65 -0.04
C LYS A 257 16.02 2.54 -0.23
N CYS A 258 15.35 2.00 0.78
CA CYS A 258 13.91 1.98 0.89
C CYS A 258 13.49 2.65 2.20
N PHE A 259 12.57 3.59 2.10
CA PHE A 259 12.00 4.31 3.22
C PHE A 259 10.68 3.66 3.64
N LYS A 260 10.50 3.48 4.94
CA LYS A 260 9.21 3.17 5.57
C LYS A 260 8.66 4.45 6.19
N LEU A 261 7.65 5.02 5.53
CA LEU A 261 7.05 6.29 5.88
C LEU A 261 5.72 6.04 6.60
N SER A 262 5.60 6.42 7.87
CA SER A 262 4.29 6.36 8.56
C SER A 262 3.46 7.57 8.13
N VAL A 263 2.38 7.35 7.40
CA VAL A 263 1.59 8.43 6.78
C VAL A 263 0.15 8.39 7.31
N VAL A 264 -0.39 9.55 7.71
CA VAL A 264 -1.84 9.68 7.95
C VAL A 264 -2.54 9.94 6.62
N ILE A 265 -3.47 9.05 6.26
CA ILE A 265 -4.18 9.11 4.97
C ILE A 265 -5.66 9.52 5.11
N TYR A 266 -6.25 9.39 6.31
CA TYR A 266 -7.62 9.81 6.53
C TYR A 266 -7.84 10.26 7.98
N ARG A 267 -8.51 11.41 8.13
CA ARG A 267 -8.96 11.95 9.41
C ARG A 267 -10.49 12.11 9.38
N PRO A 268 -11.26 11.27 10.09
CA PRO A 268 -12.70 11.45 10.20
C PRO A 268 -13.07 12.79 10.87
N PRO A 269 -14.20 13.41 10.50
CA PRO A 269 -14.71 14.58 11.20
C PRO A 269 -15.06 14.23 12.66
N ASN A 270 -14.61 15.06 13.61
CA ASN A 270 -14.97 14.99 15.04
C ASN A 270 -14.43 13.79 15.84
N GLU A 271 -13.39 13.12 15.39
CA GLU A 271 -12.79 11.99 16.11
C GLU A 271 -11.29 12.19 16.33
N GLN A 272 -10.76 11.53 17.36
CA GLN A 272 -9.33 11.56 17.70
C GLN A 272 -8.53 10.48 16.95
N GLU A 273 -9.20 9.42 16.49
CA GLU A 273 -8.56 8.34 15.75
C GLU A 273 -8.47 8.66 14.25
N PHE A 274 -7.36 8.28 13.63
CA PHE A 274 -7.07 8.49 12.22
C PHE A 274 -6.65 7.17 11.58
N VAL A 275 -6.78 7.08 10.25
CA VAL A 275 -6.22 5.96 9.50
C VAL A 275 -4.82 6.31 9.05
N ALA A 276 -3.87 5.46 9.40
CA ALA A 276 -2.49 5.56 8.97
C ALA A 276 -2.04 4.30 8.24
N ILE A 277 -1.00 4.44 7.43
CA ILE A 277 -0.32 3.35 6.74
C ILE A 277 1.19 3.48 6.92
N ASN A 278 1.91 2.36 6.81
CA ASN A 278 3.33 2.42 6.47
C ASN A 278 3.44 2.38 4.95
N LEU A 279 3.91 3.47 4.35
CA LEU A 279 4.17 3.58 2.93
C LEU A 279 5.65 3.27 2.66
N TYR A 280 5.90 2.27 1.82
CA TYR A 280 7.23 1.91 1.37
C TYR A 280 7.56 2.65 0.07
N ALA A 281 8.64 3.42 0.08
CA ALA A 281 9.10 4.19 -1.06
C ALA A 281 10.59 3.95 -1.28
N SER A 282 10.95 3.46 -2.46
CA SER A 282 12.32 3.30 -2.91
C SER A 282 12.97 4.65 -3.27
N GLU A 283 14.30 4.70 -3.29
CA GLU A 283 15.05 5.88 -3.67
C GLU A 283 14.71 6.36 -5.09
N HIS A 284 14.45 5.43 -6.01
CA HIS A 284 14.05 5.77 -7.38
C HIS A 284 12.64 6.38 -7.46
N VAL A 285 11.67 5.92 -6.67
CA VAL A 285 10.31 6.49 -6.62
C VAL A 285 10.29 7.91 -6.03
N LEU A 286 11.27 8.21 -5.16
CA LEU A 286 11.39 9.52 -4.53
C LEU A 286 12.08 10.57 -5.42
N GLU A 287 12.68 10.17 -6.53
CA GLU A 287 13.34 11.08 -7.49
C GLU A 287 14.29 12.12 -6.83
N GLY A 288 15.00 11.71 -5.78
CA GLY A 288 15.94 12.56 -5.03
C GLY A 288 15.33 13.36 -3.88
N TYR A 289 14.02 13.27 -3.64
CA TYR A 289 13.39 13.72 -2.39
C TYR A 289 13.88 12.87 -1.20
N ILE A 290 14.22 13.52 -0.09
CA ILE A 290 14.61 12.87 1.17
C ILE A 290 13.52 13.15 2.21
N PRO A 291 12.65 12.16 2.51
CA PRO A 291 11.54 12.33 3.44
C PRO A 291 11.96 12.72 4.86
N LYS A 292 11.17 13.58 5.51
CA LYS A 292 11.34 13.98 6.91
C LYS A 292 10.03 13.98 7.67
N GLU A 293 10.09 13.72 8.97
CA GLU A 293 8.93 13.82 9.85
C GLU A 293 8.32 15.22 9.78
N GLY A 294 6.99 15.28 9.69
CA GLY A 294 6.24 16.53 9.54
C GLY A 294 6.08 17.02 8.10
N ASP A 295 6.78 16.44 7.13
CA ASP A 295 6.56 16.77 5.72
C ASP A 295 5.12 16.35 5.31
N ASP A 296 4.51 17.18 4.46
CA ASP A 296 3.35 16.77 3.68
C ASP A 296 3.88 16.12 2.40
N ILE A 297 3.30 14.99 2.02
CA ILE A 297 3.65 14.26 0.79
C ILE A 297 2.39 13.96 -0.02
N THR A 298 2.56 13.82 -1.32
CA THR A 298 1.51 13.38 -2.24
C THR A 298 2.06 12.39 -3.26
N GLY A 299 1.18 11.60 -3.86
CA GLY A 299 1.55 10.69 -4.92
C GLY A 299 0.51 9.60 -5.11
N ARG A 300 0.97 8.49 -5.66
CA ARG A 300 0.17 7.31 -5.98
C ARG A 300 0.71 6.09 -5.25
N LEU A 301 -0.17 5.22 -4.76
CA LEU A 301 0.22 3.99 -4.08
C LEU A 301 -0.69 2.81 -4.39
N ILE A 302 -0.17 1.61 -4.14
CA ILE A 302 -0.95 0.37 -4.08
C ILE A 302 -1.12 -0.01 -2.61
N LEU A 303 -2.37 -0.22 -2.19
CA LEU A 303 -2.72 -0.50 -0.79
C LEU A 303 -2.84 -2.00 -0.53
N PHE A 304 -2.14 -2.45 0.50
CA PHE A 304 -2.16 -3.81 1.01
C PHE A 304 -2.67 -3.82 2.45
N GLY A 305 -3.30 -4.93 2.83
CA GLY A 305 -3.76 -5.12 4.19
C GLY A 305 -3.73 -6.57 4.62
N THR A 306 -3.43 -6.80 5.89
CA THR A 306 -3.54 -8.13 6.47
C THR A 306 -4.26 -8.13 7.81
N HIS A 307 -5.06 -9.17 8.06
CA HIS A 307 -5.66 -9.38 9.37
C HIS A 307 -4.56 -9.51 10.43
N PHE A 308 -4.57 -8.64 11.43
CA PHE A 308 -3.60 -8.66 12.53
C PHE A 308 -3.83 -9.90 13.41
N ASP A 309 -2.85 -10.79 13.53
CA ASP A 309 -2.89 -11.90 14.48
C ASP A 309 -2.00 -11.57 15.68
N HIS A 310 -2.55 -11.60 16.89
CA HIS A 310 -1.81 -11.28 18.11
C HIS A 310 -0.64 -12.22 18.40
N ASN A 311 -0.51 -13.31 17.63
CA ASN A 311 0.55 -14.31 17.74
C ASN A 311 1.62 -14.21 16.63
N SER A 312 1.52 -13.26 15.69
CA SER A 312 2.64 -12.94 14.81
C SER A 312 3.45 -11.81 15.46
N GLU A 313 4.67 -12.11 15.91
CA GLU A 313 5.65 -11.15 16.39
C GLU A 313 5.98 -10.12 15.30
N ILE A 314 5.13 -9.12 15.13
CA ILE A 314 5.49 -7.80 14.62
C ILE A 314 4.73 -6.80 15.48
N ASP A 315 5.28 -6.58 16.67
CA ASP A 315 4.82 -5.56 17.59
C ASP A 315 4.97 -4.17 16.96
N VAL A 316 3.84 -3.52 16.68
CA VAL A 316 3.80 -2.05 16.61
C VAL A 316 3.81 -1.58 18.06
N ILE A 317 5.01 -1.23 18.53
CA ILE A 317 5.22 -0.55 19.80
C ILE A 317 4.29 0.67 19.85
N SER A 318 3.42 0.66 20.85
CA SER A 318 2.61 1.78 21.27
C SER A 318 3.50 2.98 21.61
N TYR A 319 3.32 4.10 20.91
CA TYR A 319 3.83 5.39 21.41
C TYR A 319 2.73 6.06 22.24
N ARG A 320 3.12 6.39 23.48
CA ARG A 320 2.52 7.43 24.31
C ARG A 320 3.03 8.79 23.88
#